data_AF-A0A1B8G0S0-F1
#
_entry.id   AF-A0A1B8G0S0-F1
#
_cell.length_a   1.000
_cell.length_b   1.000
_cell.length_c   1.000
_cell.angle_alpha   90.00
_cell.angle_beta   90.00
_cell.angle_gamma   90.00
#
_symmetry.space_group_name_H-M   'P 1'
#
loop_
_entity.id
_entity.type
_entity.pdbx_description
1 polymer ?
#
loop_
_entity_poly.entity_id
_entity_poly.type
_entity_poly.pdbx_seq_one_letter_code
_entity_poly.pdbx_strand_id
1 'polypeptide(L)'
;MAETKILPPKTEDATLEALPVPLPSFKGRLNLSSFAFSAPAPQPLRRSPRSLTPKVEASNSPTALISILKIEPSNSPSPSRKRGTDSLSLPPSASSSPTKKSRSHTPAGYAPPSKYAHLNELVDILEPHLLCIFIGLNPGVRTATEGHAYSHPSNRFWKLLYSSGLTTRLMKPVEDRRLPALYGLGNTNIVARPTRNGAELSKQEMDDSVAVLEDKMRMFKPEAVCIVGKSIWESIWRVRHGRAIKKEEFRYGWQDEGEAMGKLDRLKAEGEGGWKGARVFVATTTSGLATNPTQAEKETIWRELGVWVEKRRGERAAEGGVDVVVGGAAEVLLN
;
A
#
# COMPACT_ATOMS: atom_id res chain seq x y z
N MET A 1 74.40 11.10 17.17
CA MET A 1 73.32 10.12 16.87
C MET A 1 72.32 10.81 15.95
N ALA A 2 71.96 10.20 14.81
CA ALA A 2 70.89 10.57 13.85
C ALA A 2 70.64 12.10 13.67
N GLU A 3 71.28 12.83 12.76
CA GLU A 3 71.25 12.72 11.28
C GLU A 3 69.83 12.68 10.65
N THR A 4 69.37 13.86 10.25
CA THR A 4 68.13 14.09 9.48
C THR A 4 68.41 13.94 7.99
N LYS A 5 67.84 12.92 7.33
CA LYS A 5 68.11 12.62 5.92
C LYS A 5 67.02 13.19 5.01
N ILE A 6 67.35 14.25 4.27
CA ILE A 6 66.50 14.84 3.23
C ILE A 6 66.68 14.03 1.93
N LEU A 7 65.57 13.74 1.22
CA LEU A 7 65.57 13.13 -0.11
C LEU A 7 64.82 14.03 -1.11
N PRO A 8 65.23 14.06 -2.39
CA PRO A 8 64.82 15.10 -3.35
C PRO A 8 63.47 14.82 -4.03
N PRO A 9 62.84 15.84 -4.65
CA PRO A 9 61.67 15.65 -5.50
C PRO A 9 62.04 14.89 -6.78
N LYS A 10 61.09 14.08 -7.27
CA LYS A 10 61.14 13.48 -8.62
C LYS A 10 60.12 14.14 -9.53
N THR A 11 60.56 14.51 -10.72
CA THR A 11 59.73 15.03 -11.82
C THR A 11 59.31 13.91 -12.78
N GLU A 12 58.27 14.23 -13.55
CA GLU A 12 57.93 13.74 -14.91
C GLU A 12 57.18 12.39 -15.11
N ASP A 13 56.00 12.58 -15.70
CA ASP A 13 55.37 11.88 -16.82
C ASP A 13 55.16 10.35 -16.79
N ALA A 14 53.89 10.00 -16.62
CA ALA A 14 53.26 8.88 -17.29
C ALA A 14 51.95 9.35 -17.96
N THR A 15 52.00 9.54 -19.28
CA THR A 15 50.84 9.79 -20.13
C THR A 15 49.91 8.58 -20.16
N LEU A 16 48.61 8.81 -19.95
CA LEU A 16 47.55 7.87 -20.32
C LEU A 16 46.49 8.62 -21.13
N GLU A 17 46.33 8.20 -22.38
CA GLU A 17 45.43 8.83 -23.35
C GLU A 17 43.96 8.69 -22.94
N ALA A 18 43.23 9.81 -22.95
CA ALA A 18 41.78 9.78 -22.81
C ALA A 18 41.14 9.38 -24.15
N LEU A 19 40.58 8.17 -24.21
CA LEU A 19 39.80 7.72 -25.38
C LEU A 19 38.58 8.63 -25.59
N PRO A 20 38.30 9.10 -26.83
CA PRO A 20 37.22 10.04 -27.09
C PRO A 20 35.84 9.37 -26.97
N VAL A 21 35.05 9.80 -25.97
CA VAL A 21 33.66 9.37 -25.81
C VAL A 21 32.79 10.09 -26.85
N PRO A 22 32.06 9.38 -27.74
CA PRO A 22 31.22 10.03 -28.73
C PRO A 22 29.97 10.67 -28.08
N LEU A 23 29.76 11.96 -28.37
CA LEU A 23 28.54 12.69 -27.98
C LEU A 23 27.31 12.07 -28.67
N PRO A 24 26.18 11.83 -27.94
CA PRO A 24 24.97 11.27 -28.52
C PRO A 24 24.29 12.29 -29.46
N SER A 25 24.60 12.18 -30.76
CA SER A 25 24.06 13.02 -31.84
C SER A 25 22.77 12.42 -32.41
N PHE A 26 21.61 12.77 -31.85
CA PHE A 26 20.30 12.39 -32.40
C PHE A 26 19.96 13.21 -33.67
N LYS A 27 20.49 12.79 -34.83
CA LYS A 27 20.25 13.42 -36.15
C LYS A 27 19.02 12.86 -36.89
N GLY A 28 18.00 12.41 -36.16
CA GLY A 28 16.71 12.02 -36.73
C GLY A 28 15.62 13.00 -36.34
N ARG A 29 14.86 13.56 -37.30
CA ARG A 29 13.56 14.15 -36.97
C ARG A 29 12.60 13.00 -36.65
N LEU A 30 12.23 12.84 -35.39
CA LEU A 30 11.16 11.94 -34.96
C LEU A 30 9.84 12.41 -35.58
N ASN A 31 9.39 11.72 -36.64
CA ASN A 31 8.11 12.02 -37.27
C ASN A 31 6.98 11.41 -36.43
N LEU A 32 6.42 12.20 -35.52
CA LEU A 32 5.38 11.75 -34.59
C LEU A 32 4.11 11.21 -35.27
N SER A 33 3.87 11.51 -36.55
CA SER A 33 2.72 10.99 -37.29
C SER A 33 2.79 9.47 -37.54
N SER A 34 3.97 8.84 -37.54
CA SER A 34 4.09 7.38 -37.70
C SER A 34 3.68 6.58 -36.45
N PHE A 35 3.43 7.25 -35.33
CA PHE A 35 3.01 6.64 -34.06
C PHE A 35 1.59 7.05 -33.63
N ALA A 36 0.86 7.77 -34.50
CA ALA A 36 -0.52 8.14 -34.25
C ALA A 36 -1.46 6.93 -34.42
N PHE A 37 -2.10 6.50 -33.33
CA PHE A 37 -3.10 5.43 -33.37
C PHE A 37 -4.37 5.89 -34.12
N SER A 38 -4.68 5.22 -35.23
CA SER A 38 -5.93 5.44 -35.97
C SER A 38 -7.02 4.49 -35.48
N ALA A 39 -8.08 5.06 -34.90
CA ALA A 39 -9.20 4.28 -34.36
C ALA A 39 -10.20 3.87 -35.47
N PRO A 40 -10.63 2.60 -35.54
CA PRO A 40 -11.72 2.20 -36.43
C PRO A 40 -13.04 2.90 -36.09
N ALA A 41 -13.87 3.17 -37.10
CA ALA A 41 -15.17 3.81 -36.92
C ALA A 41 -16.13 2.93 -36.09
N PRO A 42 -16.95 3.51 -35.19
CA PRO A 42 -17.82 2.75 -34.30
C PRO A 42 -19.00 2.12 -35.05
N GLN A 43 -19.07 0.79 -35.04
CA GLN A 43 -20.22 0.02 -35.51
C GLN A 43 -21.35 0.05 -34.46
N PRO A 44 -22.63 0.23 -34.84
CA PRO A 44 -23.74 0.30 -33.89
C PRO A 44 -24.07 -1.07 -33.29
N LEU A 45 -24.23 -1.11 -31.96
CA LEU A 45 -24.57 -2.33 -31.22
C LEU A 45 -26.02 -2.77 -31.49
N ARG A 46 -26.17 -3.96 -32.09
CA ARG A 46 -27.46 -4.61 -32.37
C ARG A 46 -28.08 -5.13 -31.06
N ARG A 47 -29.17 -4.51 -30.60
CA ARG A 47 -29.93 -4.98 -29.42
C ARG A 47 -30.79 -6.20 -29.76
N SER A 48 -30.80 -7.21 -28.90
CA SER A 48 -31.70 -8.37 -29.00
C SER A 48 -33.10 -8.05 -28.42
N PRO A 49 -34.20 -8.61 -28.98
CA PRO A 49 -35.54 -8.44 -28.42
C PRO A 49 -35.73 -9.30 -27.16
N ARG A 50 -36.36 -8.73 -26.12
CA ARG A 50 -36.74 -9.46 -24.91
C ARG A 50 -38.13 -10.08 -25.11
N SER A 51 -38.28 -11.35 -24.71
CA SER A 51 -39.52 -12.11 -24.89
C SER A 51 -40.74 -11.48 -24.17
N LEU A 52 -41.91 -11.57 -24.80
CA LEU A 52 -43.20 -11.19 -24.24
C LEU A 52 -43.85 -12.41 -23.57
N THR A 53 -44.28 -12.26 -22.31
CA THR A 53 -45.07 -13.28 -21.60
C THR A 53 -46.56 -13.13 -21.94
N PRO A 54 -47.28 -14.22 -22.29
CA PRO A 54 -48.71 -14.14 -22.59
C PRO A 54 -49.58 -14.07 -21.32
N LYS A 55 -50.75 -13.45 -21.50
CA LYS A 55 -51.84 -13.25 -20.54
C LYS A 55 -52.71 -14.51 -20.50
N VAL A 56 -53.14 -14.96 -19.32
CA VAL A 56 -54.17 -16.01 -19.17
C VAL A 56 -55.34 -15.44 -18.35
N GLU A 57 -56.54 -15.62 -18.88
CA GLU A 57 -57.80 -15.16 -18.29
C GLU A 57 -58.42 -16.29 -17.45
N ALA A 58 -59.14 -15.91 -16.39
CA ALA A 58 -59.73 -16.85 -15.43
C ALA A 58 -61.22 -17.08 -15.70
N SER A 59 -61.70 -18.30 -15.43
CA SER A 59 -63.14 -18.63 -15.44
C SER A 59 -63.56 -19.54 -14.27
N ASN A 60 -64.28 -18.92 -13.33
CA ASN A 60 -65.42 -19.42 -12.54
C ASN A 60 -65.37 -20.75 -11.73
N SER A 61 -65.31 -20.57 -10.39
CA SER A 61 -66.34 -21.00 -9.40
C SER A 61 -66.42 -22.48 -8.91
N PRO A 62 -67.00 -22.76 -7.70
CA PRO A 62 -67.15 -21.96 -6.47
C PRO A 62 -66.90 -22.75 -5.14
N THR A 63 -67.36 -22.19 -3.99
CA THR A 63 -67.47 -22.76 -2.60
C THR A 63 -66.20 -22.57 -1.73
N ALA A 64 -66.21 -22.15 -0.45
CA ALA A 64 -67.28 -22.02 0.56
C ALA A 64 -67.21 -20.70 1.40
N LEU A 65 -68.13 -20.56 2.37
CA LEU A 65 -68.42 -19.36 3.18
C LEU A 65 -67.47 -19.13 4.38
N ILE A 66 -67.31 -17.87 4.82
CA ILE A 66 -67.60 -17.36 6.19
C ILE A 66 -67.47 -15.81 6.21
N SER A 67 -68.05 -15.16 7.23
CA SER A 67 -68.69 -13.84 7.11
C SER A 67 -68.04 -12.71 7.94
N ILE A 68 -68.17 -11.45 7.43
CA ILE A 68 -68.44 -10.19 8.17
C ILE A 68 -67.34 -9.74 9.18
N LEU A 69 -66.70 -8.57 9.05
CA LEU A 69 -67.30 -7.23 9.21
C LEU A 69 -66.78 -6.18 8.20
N LYS A 70 -67.62 -5.17 7.95
CA LYS A 70 -67.41 -4.05 7.01
C LYS A 70 -67.74 -2.74 7.72
N ILE A 71 -66.89 -1.71 7.59
CA ILE A 71 -67.29 -0.31 7.76
C ILE A 71 -66.68 0.48 6.59
N GLU A 72 -67.52 1.27 5.92
CA GLU A 72 -67.18 2.04 4.71
C GLU A 72 -66.94 3.53 5.00
N PRO A 73 -66.27 4.26 4.08
CA PRO A 73 -66.10 5.70 4.14
C PRO A 73 -67.32 6.46 3.56
N SER A 74 -67.60 7.66 4.08
CA SER A 74 -68.66 8.54 3.56
C SER A 74 -68.16 9.54 2.52
N ASN A 75 -68.82 9.59 1.36
CA ASN A 75 -68.59 10.52 0.25
C ASN A 75 -69.35 11.86 0.39
N SER A 76 -69.03 12.81 -0.52
CA SER A 76 -69.88 13.92 -1.04
C SER A 76 -69.57 15.35 -0.52
N PRO A 77 -70.02 16.46 -1.18
CA PRO A 77 -69.29 17.05 -2.32
C PRO A 77 -69.17 18.61 -2.32
N SER A 78 -68.41 19.16 -3.27
CA SER A 78 -68.24 20.62 -3.52
C SER A 78 -69.50 21.32 -4.04
N PRO A 79 -69.66 22.68 -3.91
CA PRO A 79 -68.98 23.68 -4.78
C PRO A 79 -68.57 24.99 -4.00
N SER A 80 -68.26 26.19 -4.54
CA SER A 80 -68.30 26.78 -5.90
C SER A 80 -67.33 27.97 -6.16
N ARG A 81 -67.21 28.33 -7.45
CA ARG A 81 -66.63 29.52 -8.14
C ARG A 81 -66.57 30.91 -7.45
N LYS A 82 -65.46 31.64 -7.75
CA LYS A 82 -65.28 33.04 -8.26
C LYS A 82 -63.77 33.22 -8.52
N ARG A 83 -63.18 33.53 -9.70
CA ARG A 83 -63.39 34.42 -10.88
C ARG A 83 -62.74 35.83 -10.75
N GLY A 84 -61.64 36.01 -11.47
CA GLY A 84 -61.00 37.25 -11.98
C GLY A 84 -59.74 36.83 -12.78
N THR A 85 -59.61 37.04 -14.10
CA THR A 85 -59.33 38.29 -14.87
C THR A 85 -58.07 39.01 -14.39
N ASP A 86 -57.06 39.35 -15.20
CA ASP A 86 -56.73 39.03 -16.61
C ASP A 86 -55.24 39.38 -16.85
N SER A 87 -54.61 38.81 -17.88
CA SER A 87 -53.59 39.43 -18.78
C SER A 87 -52.58 38.43 -19.35
N LEU A 88 -52.20 38.67 -20.61
CA LEU A 88 -51.33 37.82 -21.44
C LEU A 88 -49.88 38.31 -21.38
N SER A 89 -48.90 37.41 -21.22
CA SER A 89 -47.49 37.60 -21.62
C SER A 89 -46.67 36.29 -21.58
N LEU A 90 -46.24 35.82 -22.75
CA LEU A 90 -45.00 35.05 -22.95
C LEU A 90 -43.92 36.07 -23.40
N PRO A 91 -42.58 35.84 -23.33
CA PRO A 91 -41.84 34.56 -23.28
C PRO A 91 -40.67 34.62 -22.23
N PRO A 92 -39.51 33.92 -22.33
CA PRO A 92 -39.15 32.72 -23.11
C PRO A 92 -38.66 31.53 -22.25
N SER A 93 -38.56 30.36 -22.88
CA SER A 93 -38.12 29.11 -22.28
C SER A 93 -36.63 29.10 -21.93
N ALA A 94 -36.26 29.37 -20.67
CA ALA A 94 -34.92 29.12 -20.16
C ALA A 94 -34.76 27.61 -19.83
N SER A 95 -34.09 26.87 -20.72
CA SER A 95 -33.67 25.49 -20.47
C SER A 95 -32.62 25.43 -19.35
N SER A 96 -33.07 25.29 -18.10
CA SER A 96 -32.19 25.04 -16.95
C SER A 96 -31.69 23.59 -17.01
N SER A 97 -30.67 23.37 -17.83
CA SER A 97 -29.90 22.13 -17.83
C SER A 97 -29.39 21.88 -16.40
N PRO A 98 -29.54 20.66 -15.82
CA PRO A 98 -29.04 20.39 -14.48
C PRO A 98 -27.52 20.53 -14.51
N THR A 99 -27.03 21.62 -13.90
CA THR A 99 -25.61 21.87 -13.78
C THR A 99 -25.00 20.69 -13.04
N LYS A 100 -24.11 19.95 -13.73
CA LYS A 100 -23.29 18.93 -13.07
C LYS A 100 -22.56 19.66 -11.95
N LYS A 101 -22.97 19.42 -10.70
CA LYS A 101 -22.19 19.85 -9.53
C LYS A 101 -20.80 19.25 -9.72
N SER A 102 -19.87 20.10 -10.11
CA SER A 102 -18.45 19.80 -9.99
C SER A 102 -18.28 19.35 -8.54
N ARG A 103 -17.89 18.08 -8.35
CA ARG A 103 -17.51 17.61 -7.02
C ARG A 103 -16.27 18.41 -6.68
N SER A 104 -16.45 19.48 -5.92
CA SER A 104 -15.37 20.23 -5.31
C SER A 104 -14.47 19.19 -4.65
N HIS A 105 -13.22 19.10 -5.13
CA HIS A 105 -12.20 18.31 -4.47
C HIS A 105 -11.83 19.08 -3.19
N THR A 106 -12.72 19.01 -2.20
CA THR A 106 -12.40 19.35 -0.82
C THR A 106 -11.17 18.49 -0.50
N PRO A 107 -10.03 19.09 -0.08
CA PRO A 107 -8.89 18.30 0.34
C PRO A 107 -9.39 17.31 1.39
N ALA A 108 -9.04 16.03 1.23
CA ALA A 108 -9.53 14.97 2.11
C ALA A 108 -8.95 15.21 3.50
N GLY A 109 -9.71 15.91 4.34
CA GLY A 109 -9.36 16.14 5.73
C GLY A 109 -9.44 14.87 6.55
N TYR A 110 -9.01 14.99 7.80
CA TYR A 110 -9.12 13.94 8.81
C TYR A 110 -10.50 13.29 8.80
N ALA A 111 -10.53 11.95 8.80
CA ALA A 111 -11.74 11.19 9.01
C ALA A 111 -11.76 10.62 10.43
N PRO A 112 -12.81 10.84 11.24
CA PRO A 112 -12.93 10.21 12.55
C PRO A 112 -13.03 8.68 12.40
N PRO A 113 -12.59 7.89 13.40
CA PRO A 113 -12.63 6.43 13.35
C PRO A 113 -14.03 5.86 13.07
N SER A 114 -15.08 6.50 13.58
CA SER A 114 -16.49 6.13 13.36
C SER A 114 -16.90 5.99 11.89
N LYS A 115 -16.25 6.72 10.97
CA LYS A 115 -16.51 6.63 9.52
C LYS A 115 -16.23 5.24 8.94
N TYR A 116 -15.28 4.50 9.53
CA TYR A 116 -14.83 3.19 9.07
C TYR A 116 -14.99 2.08 10.11
N ALA A 117 -15.68 2.33 11.22
CA ALA A 117 -15.90 1.35 12.29
C ALA A 117 -16.71 0.09 11.88
N HIS A 118 -17.26 0.06 10.67
CA HIS A 118 -17.90 -1.12 10.06
C HIS A 118 -16.90 -2.02 9.31
N LEU A 119 -15.63 -1.65 9.25
CA LEU A 119 -14.55 -2.44 8.63
C LEU A 119 -13.65 -3.01 9.72
N ASN A 120 -13.28 -4.27 9.59
CA ASN A 120 -12.32 -4.92 10.47
C ASN A 120 -10.91 -4.34 10.25
N GLU A 121 -10.10 -4.34 11.30
CA GLU A 121 -8.66 -4.09 11.18
C GLU A 121 -7.98 -5.25 10.43
N LEU A 122 -6.84 -4.97 9.80
CA LEU A 122 -6.07 -6.01 9.13
C LEU A 122 -5.26 -6.79 10.17
N VAL A 123 -5.41 -8.12 10.16
CA VAL A 123 -4.59 -9.01 10.98
C VAL A 123 -3.12 -8.89 10.55
N ASP A 124 -2.25 -8.58 11.51
CA ASP A 124 -0.80 -8.53 11.32
C ASP A 124 -0.22 -9.90 10.95
N ILE A 125 0.85 -9.90 10.16
CA ILE A 125 1.58 -11.10 9.73
C ILE A 125 2.97 -11.01 10.37
N LEU A 126 3.07 -11.52 11.59
CA LEU A 126 4.24 -11.42 12.46
C LEU A 126 4.59 -12.80 13.03
N GLU A 127 5.85 -13.19 12.89
CA GLU A 127 6.43 -14.39 13.50
C GLU A 127 7.78 -14.01 14.12
N PRO A 128 8.30 -14.76 15.11
CA PRO A 128 9.61 -14.51 15.68
C PRO A 128 10.73 -14.59 14.62
N HIS A 129 11.71 -13.72 14.73
CA HIS A 129 12.97 -13.76 13.97
C HIS A 129 12.82 -13.73 12.44
N LEU A 130 11.81 -13.02 11.93
CA LEU A 130 11.69 -12.75 10.50
C LEU A 130 12.89 -11.93 9.97
N LEU A 131 13.23 -12.12 8.68
CA LEU A 131 14.28 -11.35 8.00
C LEU A 131 13.87 -9.89 7.86
N CYS A 132 12.63 -9.62 7.47
CA CYS A 132 12.12 -8.27 7.29
C CYS A 132 10.61 -8.18 7.53
N ILE A 133 10.19 -7.21 8.34
CA ILE A 133 8.77 -6.83 8.48
C ILE A 133 8.49 -5.52 7.73
N PHE A 134 7.52 -5.53 6.82
CA PHE A 134 7.03 -4.35 6.12
C PHE A 134 6.00 -3.60 6.95
N ILE A 135 6.30 -2.34 7.27
CA ILE A 135 5.45 -1.46 8.05
C ILE A 135 4.72 -0.51 7.10
N GLY A 136 3.45 -0.81 6.84
CA GLY A 136 2.54 0.02 6.06
C GLY A 136 1.98 1.20 6.86
N LEU A 137 1.24 2.08 6.18
CA LEU A 137 0.61 3.22 6.82
C LEU A 137 -0.61 2.77 7.64
N ASN A 138 -1.64 2.29 6.93
CA ASN A 138 -2.86 1.73 7.50
C ASN A 138 -3.61 0.94 6.41
N PRO A 139 -4.59 0.08 6.78
CA PRO A 139 -5.41 -0.62 5.81
C PRO A 139 -6.23 0.35 4.94
N GLY A 140 -6.08 0.26 3.61
CA GLY A 140 -7.05 0.85 2.69
C GLY A 140 -8.40 0.11 2.78
N VAL A 141 -9.53 0.77 2.50
CA VAL A 141 -10.88 0.15 2.54
C VAL A 141 -10.90 -1.26 1.93
N ARG A 142 -10.35 -1.45 0.73
CA ARG A 142 -10.30 -2.78 0.07
C ARG A 142 -9.41 -3.80 0.80
N THR A 143 -8.27 -3.36 1.34
CA THR A 143 -7.39 -4.21 2.19
C THR A 143 -8.09 -4.69 3.45
N ALA A 144 -8.90 -3.82 4.07
CA ALA A 144 -9.71 -4.18 5.23
C ALA A 144 -10.87 -5.11 4.86
N THR A 145 -11.59 -4.85 3.76
CA THR A 145 -12.69 -5.70 3.29
C THR A 145 -12.24 -7.09 2.85
N GLU A 146 -11.08 -7.20 2.18
CA GLU A 146 -10.55 -8.49 1.71
C GLU A 146 -9.69 -9.21 2.76
N GLY A 147 -9.31 -8.56 3.86
CA GLY A 147 -8.50 -9.17 4.92
C GLY A 147 -7.09 -9.59 4.48
N HIS A 148 -6.55 -8.90 3.46
CA HIS A 148 -5.26 -9.20 2.83
C HIS A 148 -4.41 -7.94 2.55
N ALA A 149 -3.13 -8.01 2.90
CA ALA A 149 -2.20 -6.89 2.81
C ALA A 149 -2.05 -6.35 1.38
N TYR A 150 -2.13 -5.03 1.23
CA TYR A 150 -1.91 -4.31 -0.04
C TYR A 150 -2.77 -4.79 -1.22
N SER A 151 -3.97 -5.33 -0.97
CA SER A 151 -4.83 -5.96 -1.98
C SER A 151 -5.41 -5.03 -3.06
N HIS A 152 -5.37 -3.70 -2.87
CA HIS A 152 -5.93 -2.77 -3.85
C HIS A 152 -5.16 -2.80 -5.20
N PRO A 153 -5.81 -2.97 -6.37
CA PRO A 153 -5.12 -3.20 -7.65
C PRO A 153 -4.16 -2.11 -8.13
N SER A 154 -4.33 -0.86 -7.65
CA SER A 154 -3.39 0.22 -7.95
C SER A 154 -2.10 0.14 -7.14
N ASN A 155 -2.11 -0.56 -6.00
CA ASN A 155 -0.95 -0.73 -5.13
C ASN A 155 0.12 -1.60 -5.81
N ARG A 156 1.39 -1.25 -5.57
CA ARG A 156 2.55 -1.84 -6.23
C ARG A 156 3.39 -2.76 -5.34
N PHE A 157 3.04 -2.93 -4.06
CA PHE A 157 3.77 -3.75 -3.09
C PHE A 157 4.16 -5.12 -3.64
N TRP A 158 3.18 -5.90 -4.08
CA TRP A 158 3.40 -7.24 -4.63
C TRP A 158 4.31 -7.28 -5.88
N LYS A 159 4.25 -6.23 -6.70
CA LYS A 159 5.12 -6.10 -7.89
C LYS A 159 6.54 -5.71 -7.50
N LEU A 160 6.68 -4.80 -6.53
CA LEU A 160 7.97 -4.35 -5.99
C LEU A 160 8.66 -5.45 -5.16
N LEU A 161 7.92 -6.29 -4.43
CA LEU A 161 8.46 -7.49 -3.78
C LEU A 161 9.11 -8.42 -4.80
N TYR A 162 8.42 -8.68 -5.92
CA TYR A 162 8.95 -9.54 -6.97
C TYR A 162 10.13 -8.89 -7.71
N SER A 163 9.98 -7.65 -8.21
CA SER A 163 11.03 -7.00 -9.02
C SER A 163 12.30 -6.65 -8.24
N SER A 164 12.22 -6.57 -6.90
CA SER A 164 13.39 -6.42 -6.05
C SER A 164 14.09 -7.73 -5.68
N GLY A 165 13.49 -8.90 -5.93
CA GLY A 165 14.02 -10.20 -5.46
C GLY A 165 13.60 -10.57 -4.02
N LEU A 166 12.78 -9.76 -3.36
CA LEU A 166 12.19 -10.12 -2.06
C LEU A 166 11.30 -11.37 -2.17
N THR A 167 10.67 -11.64 -3.32
CA THR A 167 10.00 -12.92 -3.60
C THR A 167 10.49 -13.48 -4.94
N THR A 168 10.65 -14.81 -5.04
CA THR A 168 11.15 -15.49 -6.26
C THR A 168 10.10 -15.55 -7.39
N ARG A 169 8.84 -15.24 -7.07
CA ARG A 169 7.75 -15.07 -8.04
C ARG A 169 6.84 -13.92 -7.62
N LEU A 170 6.02 -13.44 -8.55
CA LEU A 170 4.91 -12.54 -8.24
C LEU A 170 3.87 -13.28 -7.40
N MET A 171 3.71 -12.86 -6.14
CA MET A 171 2.67 -13.35 -5.23
C MET A 171 1.40 -12.51 -5.36
N LYS A 172 0.26 -13.11 -5.02
CA LYS A 172 -1.04 -12.43 -4.92
C LYS A 172 -1.29 -11.99 -3.46
N PRO A 173 -2.12 -10.95 -3.22
CA PRO A 173 -2.51 -10.54 -1.86
C PRO A 173 -3.04 -11.68 -0.98
N VAL A 174 -3.78 -12.61 -1.59
CA VAL A 174 -4.35 -13.78 -0.89
C VAL A 174 -3.30 -14.77 -0.35
N GLU A 175 -2.03 -14.61 -0.73
CA GLU A 175 -0.92 -15.45 -0.30
C GLU A 175 -0.09 -14.80 0.81
N ASP A 176 -0.51 -13.66 1.35
CA ASP A 176 0.23 -12.87 2.33
C ASP A 176 0.62 -13.64 3.59
N ARG A 177 -0.30 -14.44 4.16
CA ARG A 177 -0.03 -15.33 5.29
C ARG A 177 1.03 -16.42 5.02
N ARG A 178 1.49 -16.57 3.77
CA ARG A 178 2.59 -17.49 3.40
C ARG A 178 3.95 -16.80 3.32
N LEU A 179 4.02 -15.47 3.42
CA LEU A 179 5.28 -14.71 3.40
C LEU A 179 6.28 -15.13 4.50
N PRO A 180 5.86 -15.44 5.75
CA PRO A 180 6.79 -15.88 6.79
C PRO A 180 7.49 -17.18 6.42
N ALA A 181 6.72 -18.26 6.25
CA ALA A 181 7.24 -19.60 5.96
C ALA A 181 7.99 -19.72 4.61
N LEU A 182 7.61 -18.96 3.58
CA LEU A 182 8.25 -19.07 2.26
C LEU A 182 9.48 -18.16 2.09
N TYR A 183 9.55 -17.03 2.81
CA TYR A 183 10.50 -15.96 2.48
C TYR A 183 11.14 -15.27 3.68
N GLY A 184 10.71 -15.59 4.92
CA GLY A 184 11.11 -14.90 6.13
C GLY A 184 10.56 -13.47 6.22
N LEU A 185 9.42 -13.19 5.57
CA LEU A 185 8.86 -11.85 5.43
C LEU A 185 7.53 -11.70 6.19
N GLY A 186 7.30 -10.54 6.82
CA GLY A 186 6.07 -10.23 7.54
C GLY A 186 5.54 -8.83 7.26
N ASN A 187 4.32 -8.53 7.70
CA ASN A 187 3.64 -7.26 7.44
C ASN A 187 2.89 -6.76 8.69
N THR A 188 2.95 -5.45 8.93
CA THR A 188 2.10 -4.73 9.88
C THR A 188 1.81 -3.31 9.37
N ASN A 189 1.08 -2.50 10.13
CA ASN A 189 0.88 -1.07 9.86
C ASN A 189 1.21 -0.24 11.11
N ILE A 190 1.62 1.01 10.93
CA ILE A 190 1.75 1.95 12.05
C ILE A 190 0.37 2.29 12.64
N VAL A 191 -0.66 2.48 11.81
CA VAL A 191 -2.03 2.72 12.27
C VAL A 191 -2.93 1.53 11.90
N ALA A 192 -3.66 1.00 12.88
CA ALA A 192 -4.48 -0.20 12.70
C ALA A 192 -5.78 0.06 11.93
N ARG A 193 -6.44 1.21 12.16
CA ARG A 193 -7.79 1.46 11.61
C ARG A 193 -7.80 1.65 10.09
N PRO A 194 -8.85 1.16 9.39
CA PRO A 194 -9.00 1.41 7.96
C PRO A 194 -9.31 2.88 7.60
N THR A 195 -8.81 3.34 6.45
CA THR A 195 -9.27 4.58 5.80
C THR A 195 -9.32 4.44 4.28
N ARG A 196 -9.86 5.44 3.57
CA ARG A 196 -9.81 5.47 2.11
C ARG A 196 -8.43 5.84 1.57
N ASN A 197 -7.69 6.68 2.29
CA ASN A 197 -6.31 7.08 1.96
C ASN A 197 -5.63 7.74 3.18
N GLY A 198 -4.31 7.88 3.12
CA GLY A 198 -3.50 8.41 4.22
C GLY A 198 -3.75 9.88 4.62
N ALA A 199 -4.40 10.70 3.79
CA ALA A 199 -4.74 12.08 4.17
C ALA A 199 -5.90 12.14 5.19
N GLU A 200 -6.63 11.02 5.36
CA GLU A 200 -7.72 10.90 6.33
C GLU A 200 -7.22 10.53 7.76
N LEU A 201 -5.90 10.37 7.95
CA LEU A 201 -5.23 10.17 9.24
C LEU A 201 -4.69 11.49 9.80
N SER A 202 -4.63 11.63 11.13
CA SER A 202 -3.93 12.76 11.77
C SER A 202 -2.45 12.42 11.97
N LYS A 203 -1.60 13.45 12.17
CA LYS A 203 -0.19 13.23 12.57
C LYS A 203 -0.10 12.59 13.95
N GLN A 204 -0.89 13.08 14.89
CA GLN A 204 -0.94 12.58 16.27
C GLN A 204 -1.25 11.09 16.31
N GLU A 205 -2.20 10.62 15.51
CA GLU A 205 -2.61 9.21 15.49
C GLU A 205 -1.51 8.25 15.00
N MET A 206 -0.66 8.70 14.05
CA MET A 206 0.54 7.96 13.68
C MET A 206 1.58 8.00 14.81
N ASP A 207 1.79 9.18 15.39
CA ASP A 207 2.81 9.42 16.44
C ASP A 207 2.49 8.63 17.72
N ASP A 208 1.23 8.62 18.18
CA ASP A 208 0.73 7.82 19.31
C ASP A 208 0.96 6.31 19.11
N SER A 209 0.93 5.84 17.85
CA SER A 209 1.05 4.42 17.51
C SER A 209 2.50 3.93 17.44
N VAL A 210 3.50 4.82 17.50
CA VAL A 210 4.93 4.44 17.42
C VAL A 210 5.34 3.54 18.59
N ALA A 211 4.84 3.79 19.82
CA ALA A 211 5.17 2.94 20.97
C ALA A 211 4.73 1.48 20.78
N VAL A 212 3.50 1.27 20.28
CA VAL A 212 2.95 -0.05 19.97
C VAL A 212 3.77 -0.77 18.89
N LEU A 213 4.28 -0.01 17.91
CA LEU A 213 5.14 -0.53 16.84
C LEU A 213 6.52 -0.97 17.37
N GLU A 214 7.15 -0.16 18.24
CA GLU A 214 8.41 -0.52 18.92
C GLU A 214 8.24 -1.78 19.79
N ASP A 215 7.14 -1.90 20.52
CA ASP A 215 6.84 -3.06 21.36
C ASP A 215 6.63 -4.34 20.53
N LYS A 216 5.91 -4.26 19.40
CA LYS A 216 5.83 -5.39 18.44
C LYS A 216 7.21 -5.81 17.95
N MET A 217 8.08 -4.86 17.58
CA MET A 217 9.42 -5.22 17.09
C MET A 217 10.29 -5.82 18.19
N ARG A 218 10.15 -5.37 19.45
CA ARG A 218 10.83 -5.97 20.60
C ARG A 218 10.34 -7.39 20.90
N MET A 219 9.05 -7.66 20.70
CA MET A 219 8.44 -8.98 20.88
C MET A 219 8.87 -9.98 19.80
N PHE A 220 8.76 -9.60 18.51
CA PHE A 220 9.02 -10.51 17.39
C PHE A 220 10.50 -10.53 16.92
N LYS A 221 11.33 -9.58 17.36
CA LYS A 221 12.78 -9.52 17.13
C LYS A 221 13.21 -9.82 15.68
N PRO A 222 12.66 -9.14 14.66
CA PRO A 222 13.11 -9.31 13.28
C PRO A 222 14.54 -8.77 13.11
N GLU A 223 15.22 -9.19 12.04
CA GLU A 223 16.53 -8.62 11.69
C GLU A 223 16.44 -7.21 11.12
N ALA A 224 15.40 -6.95 10.32
CA ALA A 224 15.14 -5.65 9.72
C ALA A 224 13.66 -5.30 9.71
N VAL A 225 13.38 -4.01 9.54
CA VAL A 225 12.05 -3.47 9.23
C VAL A 225 12.13 -2.57 8.02
N CYS A 226 11.11 -2.65 7.15
CA CYS A 226 10.98 -1.82 5.97
C CYS A 226 9.80 -0.86 6.13
N ILE A 227 10.09 0.42 6.27
CA ILE A 227 9.10 1.50 6.41
C ILE A 227 8.56 1.84 5.02
N VAL A 228 7.30 1.50 4.72
CA VAL A 228 6.71 1.57 3.37
C VAL A 228 6.15 2.96 3.05
N GLY A 229 6.96 3.99 3.30
CA GLY A 229 6.66 5.37 2.91
C GLY A 229 7.21 6.44 3.86
N LYS A 230 7.62 7.57 3.28
CA LYS A 230 8.21 8.73 3.97
C LYS A 230 7.42 9.23 5.17
N SER A 231 6.09 9.34 5.08
CA SER A 231 5.24 9.88 6.16
C SER A 231 5.25 9.04 7.44
N ILE A 232 5.46 7.72 7.31
CA ILE A 232 5.60 6.80 8.45
C ILE A 232 6.94 7.05 9.13
N TRP A 233 8.02 7.19 8.35
CA TRP A 233 9.34 7.50 8.88
C TRP A 233 9.39 8.88 9.55
N GLU A 234 8.73 9.89 8.95
CA GLU A 234 8.57 11.22 9.56
C GLU A 234 7.81 11.18 10.89
N SER A 235 6.92 10.21 11.11
CA SER A 235 6.20 10.00 12.38
C SER A 235 7.12 9.39 13.44
N ILE A 236 7.77 8.27 13.12
CA ILE A 236 8.75 7.61 13.99
C ILE A 236 9.85 8.61 14.40
N TRP A 237 10.36 9.40 13.45
CA TRP A 237 11.35 10.43 13.72
C TRP A 237 10.85 11.52 14.67
N ARG A 238 9.61 12.00 14.51
CA ARG A 238 9.02 13.00 15.44
C ARG A 238 8.97 12.49 16.87
N VAL A 239 8.55 11.24 17.06
CA VAL A 239 8.43 10.63 18.39
C VAL A 239 9.80 10.42 19.02
N ARG A 240 10.78 9.91 18.25
CA ARG A 240 12.14 9.65 18.75
C ARG A 240 12.98 10.89 19.01
N HIS A 241 12.87 11.91 18.15
CA HIS A 241 13.74 13.11 18.18
C HIS A 241 13.04 14.38 18.69
N GLY A 242 11.75 14.32 19.00
CA GLY A 242 10.96 15.48 19.47
C GLY A 242 10.75 16.58 18.42
N ARG A 243 11.10 16.35 17.15
CA ARG A 243 11.06 17.35 16.06
C ARG A 243 10.82 16.71 14.70
N ALA A 244 10.46 17.51 13.69
CA ALA A 244 10.44 17.05 12.32
C ALA A 244 11.86 16.73 11.78
N ILE A 245 11.95 15.73 10.91
CA ILE A 245 13.14 15.45 10.11
C ILE A 245 13.35 16.57 9.07
N LYS A 246 14.59 17.04 8.92
CA LYS A 246 14.96 18.01 7.89
C LYS A 246 15.07 17.31 6.52
N LYS A 247 15.07 18.08 5.44
CA LYS A 247 15.16 17.52 4.08
C LYS A 247 16.51 16.84 3.84
N GLU A 248 17.56 17.36 4.47
CA GLU A 248 18.96 16.91 4.37
C GLU A 248 19.23 15.65 5.21
N GLU A 249 18.41 15.43 6.25
CA GLU A 249 18.46 14.24 7.11
C GLU A 249 17.65 13.07 6.52
N PHE A 250 16.66 13.37 5.67
CA PHE A 250 15.84 12.34 5.05
C PHE A 250 16.54 11.66 3.87
N ARG A 251 16.72 10.35 3.97
CA ARG A 251 17.15 9.48 2.87
C ARG A 251 16.36 8.18 2.82
N TYR A 252 16.05 7.70 1.61
CA TYR A 252 15.64 6.31 1.41
C TYR A 252 16.83 5.37 1.62
N GLY A 253 16.58 4.07 1.76
CA GLY A 253 17.62 3.06 2.00
C GLY A 253 17.81 2.72 3.49
N TRP A 254 18.90 2.03 3.80
CA TRP A 254 19.30 1.68 5.17
C TRP A 254 19.58 2.92 6.02
N GLN A 255 18.86 3.08 7.14
CA GLN A 255 19.13 4.12 8.14
C GLN A 255 20.30 3.72 9.06
N ASP A 256 20.79 4.66 9.85
CA ASP A 256 21.97 4.47 10.71
C ASP A 256 21.69 3.47 11.85
N GLU A 257 22.72 2.81 12.39
CA GLU A 257 22.53 1.82 13.47
C GLU A 257 21.88 2.42 14.73
N GLY A 258 22.04 3.73 14.95
CA GLY A 258 21.35 4.51 15.99
C GLY A 258 19.82 4.38 15.91
N GLU A 259 19.27 4.18 14.71
CA GLU A 259 17.84 4.14 14.43
C GLU A 259 17.20 2.73 14.46
N ALA A 260 17.92 1.67 14.84
CA ALA A 260 17.30 0.33 14.88
C ALA A 260 16.04 0.29 15.80
N MET A 261 15.02 -0.45 15.40
CA MET A 261 13.67 -0.47 16.01
C MET A 261 13.50 -1.62 17.02
N GLY A 262 12.69 -1.42 18.06
CA GLY A 262 12.46 -2.36 19.15
C GLY A 262 13.53 -2.37 20.23
N LYS A 263 14.51 -1.46 20.19
CA LYS A 263 15.60 -1.38 21.16
C LYS A 263 15.09 -1.37 22.61
N LEU A 264 15.85 -2.04 23.47
CA LEU A 264 15.80 -1.82 24.91
C LEU A 264 16.64 -0.58 25.25
N ASP A 265 16.21 0.17 26.27
CA ASP A 265 17.08 1.15 26.92
C ASP A 265 18.38 0.48 27.36
N ARG A 266 19.49 1.22 27.34
CA ARG A 266 20.81 0.69 27.76
C ARG A 266 20.79 0.04 29.15
N LEU A 267 19.93 0.54 30.04
CA LEU A 267 19.74 0.04 31.42
C LEU A 267 18.97 -1.29 31.51
N LYS A 268 18.31 -1.74 30.44
CA LYS A 268 17.55 -3.00 30.37
C LYS A 268 18.18 -4.04 29.42
N ALA A 269 19.30 -3.70 28.79
CA ALA A 269 19.93 -4.54 27.77
C ALA A 269 20.71 -5.75 28.34
N GLU A 270 21.06 -5.75 29.62
CA GLU A 270 21.94 -6.77 30.24
C GLU A 270 21.28 -8.15 30.44
N GLY A 271 19.98 -8.30 30.14
CA GLY A 271 19.27 -9.58 30.25
C GLY A 271 18.90 -10.29 28.94
N GLU A 272 18.86 -9.59 27.79
CA GLU A 272 18.27 -10.12 26.55
C GLU A 272 19.26 -10.30 25.39
N GLY A 273 20.10 -11.34 25.46
CA GLY A 273 20.60 -12.07 24.28
C GLY A 273 21.33 -11.29 23.17
N GLY A 274 21.79 -10.05 23.43
CA GLY A 274 22.55 -9.24 22.48
C GLY A 274 21.80 -8.67 21.27
N TRP A 275 20.45 -8.76 21.21
CA TRP A 275 19.69 -8.22 20.07
C TRP A 275 19.61 -6.69 20.12
N LYS A 276 20.27 -6.02 19.16
CA LYS A 276 20.47 -4.55 19.12
C LYS A 276 19.29 -3.75 18.54
N GLY A 277 18.13 -4.37 18.37
CA GLY A 277 17.01 -3.84 17.57
C GLY A 277 17.11 -4.18 16.08
N ALA A 278 15.98 -4.11 15.39
CA ALA A 278 15.85 -4.39 13.97
C ALA A 278 16.40 -3.24 13.11
N ARG A 279 17.25 -3.55 12.12
CA ARG A 279 17.80 -2.55 11.19
C ARG A 279 16.68 -1.88 10.39
N VAL A 280 16.64 -0.54 10.37
CA VAL A 280 15.58 0.20 9.67
C VAL A 280 15.98 0.46 8.22
N PHE A 281 15.11 0.07 7.29
CA PHE A 281 15.13 0.45 5.89
C PHE A 281 13.94 1.37 5.58
N VAL A 282 14.16 2.49 4.91
CA VAL A 282 13.06 3.40 4.50
C VAL A 282 12.84 3.28 3.01
N ALA A 283 11.66 2.78 2.64
CA ALA A 283 11.25 2.54 1.26
C ALA A 283 10.27 3.60 0.75
N THR A 284 10.08 3.59 -0.56
CA THR A 284 9.06 4.40 -1.23
C THR A 284 7.66 3.87 -0.96
N THR A 285 6.65 4.75 -1.00
CA THR A 285 5.26 4.30 -0.86
C THR A 285 4.78 3.50 -2.08
N THR A 286 4.10 2.40 -1.81
CA THR A 286 3.55 1.46 -2.79
C THR A 286 2.18 1.89 -3.32
N SER A 287 1.60 2.96 -2.79
CA SER A 287 0.29 3.46 -3.22
C SER A 287 0.33 3.94 -4.68
N GLY A 288 -0.66 3.49 -5.48
CA GLY A 288 -0.85 3.99 -6.85
C GLY A 288 -1.31 5.45 -6.94
N LEU A 289 -1.57 6.12 -5.81
CA LEU A 289 -1.82 7.56 -5.76
C LEU A 289 -0.52 8.39 -5.76
N ALA A 290 0.63 7.78 -5.45
CA ALA A 290 1.91 8.47 -5.35
C ALA A 290 2.68 8.39 -6.67
N THR A 291 2.66 9.48 -7.42
CA THR A 291 3.35 9.64 -8.72
C THR A 291 4.86 9.78 -8.59
N ASN A 292 5.34 10.31 -7.46
CA ASN A 292 6.77 10.49 -7.17
C ASN A 292 7.21 9.60 -5.99
N PRO A 293 8.45 9.06 -6.00
CA PRO A 293 9.39 9.06 -7.13
C PRO A 293 8.90 8.15 -8.27
N THR A 294 9.60 8.16 -9.41
CA THR A 294 9.25 7.35 -10.60
C THR A 294 9.30 5.85 -10.31
N GLN A 295 8.64 5.03 -11.13
CA GLN A 295 8.61 3.58 -10.95
C GLN A 295 10.03 2.96 -10.94
N ALA A 296 10.94 3.44 -11.79
CA ALA A 296 12.32 2.97 -11.84
C ALA A 296 13.08 3.31 -10.53
N GLU A 297 12.94 4.53 -10.00
CA GLU A 297 13.53 4.90 -8.71
C GLU A 297 12.94 4.08 -7.55
N LYS A 298 11.64 3.76 -7.59
CA LYS A 298 11.04 2.83 -6.62
C LYS A 298 11.70 1.44 -6.73
N GLU A 299 11.88 0.91 -7.94
CA GLU A 299 12.51 -0.39 -8.15
C GLU A 299 13.97 -0.42 -7.69
N THR A 300 14.77 0.62 -7.97
CA THR A 300 16.15 0.77 -7.47
C THR A 300 16.21 0.74 -5.95
N ILE A 301 15.38 1.55 -5.28
CA ILE A 301 15.33 1.60 -3.81
C ILE A 301 14.91 0.25 -3.23
N TRP A 302 13.86 -0.37 -3.77
CA TRP A 302 13.43 -1.68 -3.27
C TRP A 302 14.45 -2.80 -3.55
N ARG A 303 15.23 -2.72 -4.64
CA ARG A 303 16.30 -3.68 -4.94
C ARG A 303 17.44 -3.65 -3.92
N GLU A 304 17.77 -2.50 -3.33
CA GLU A 304 18.77 -2.41 -2.24
C GLU A 304 18.41 -3.31 -1.04
N LEU A 305 17.14 -3.28 -0.63
CA LEU A 305 16.62 -4.17 0.41
C LEU A 305 16.58 -5.63 -0.07
N GLY A 306 16.17 -5.86 -1.31
CA GLY A 306 16.11 -7.20 -1.91
C GLY A 306 17.46 -7.92 -1.97
N VAL A 307 18.53 -7.24 -2.40
CA VAL A 307 19.91 -7.76 -2.39
C VAL A 307 20.34 -8.17 -0.98
N TRP A 308 20.03 -7.36 0.03
CA TRP A 308 20.35 -7.70 1.41
C TRP A 308 19.57 -8.92 1.91
N VAL A 309 18.28 -9.03 1.59
CA VAL A 309 17.45 -10.19 1.96
C VAL A 309 17.92 -11.46 1.24
N GLU A 310 18.26 -11.38 -0.05
CA GLU A 310 18.87 -12.50 -0.81
C GLU A 310 20.15 -13.00 -0.13
N LYS A 311 21.06 -12.08 0.23
CA LYS A 311 22.28 -12.41 0.96
C LYS A 311 21.99 -13.06 2.32
N ARG A 312 21.11 -12.49 3.15
CA ARG A 312 20.77 -13.04 4.48
C ARG A 312 20.06 -14.39 4.42
N ARG A 313 19.28 -14.68 3.37
CA ARG A 313 18.74 -16.03 3.13
C ARG A 313 19.85 -17.05 2.87
N GLY A 314 20.84 -16.69 2.06
CA GLY A 314 22.01 -17.53 1.81
C GLY A 314 22.80 -17.80 3.09
N GLU A 315 23.02 -16.78 3.92
CA GLU A 315 23.69 -16.91 5.21
C GLU A 315 22.88 -17.79 6.19
N ARG A 316 21.57 -17.55 6.37
CA ARG A 316 20.72 -18.43 7.20
C ARG A 316 20.67 -19.88 6.71
N ALA A 317 20.68 -20.10 5.39
CA ALA A 317 20.71 -21.44 4.81
C ALA A 317 22.06 -22.15 5.03
N ALA A 318 23.16 -21.39 5.07
CA ALA A 318 24.47 -21.92 5.48
C ALA A 318 24.51 -22.20 6.99
N GLU A 319 24.06 -21.26 7.83
CA GLU A 319 23.97 -21.40 9.29
C GLU A 319 23.16 -22.66 9.67
N GLY A 320 21.96 -22.83 9.12
CA GLY A 320 21.12 -24.03 9.32
C GLY A 320 21.57 -25.29 8.57
N GLY A 321 22.59 -25.20 7.73
CA GLY A 321 23.19 -26.33 7.00
C GLY A 321 24.44 -26.92 7.68
N VAL A 322 25.00 -26.24 8.69
CA VAL A 322 26.22 -26.66 9.39
C VAL A 322 25.97 -27.78 10.42
N ASP A 323 24.73 -27.98 10.88
CA ASP A 323 24.36 -29.04 11.84
C ASP A 323 24.18 -30.45 11.23
N VAL A 324 24.58 -30.68 9.97
CA VAL A 324 24.59 -32.02 9.35
C VAL A 324 26.02 -32.53 9.17
N VAL A 325 26.78 -32.64 10.26
CA VAL A 325 28.06 -33.34 10.31
C VAL A 325 27.92 -34.64 11.13
N VAL A 326 27.59 -35.70 10.40
CA VAL A 326 28.07 -37.09 10.57
C VAL A 326 28.48 -37.53 11.98
N GLY A 327 27.51 -38.01 12.75
CA GLY A 327 27.67 -39.15 13.65
C GLY A 327 26.50 -40.10 13.35
N GLY A 328 26.69 -41.29 12.81
CA GLY A 328 27.57 -42.36 13.28
C GLY A 328 26.64 -43.56 13.45
N ALA A 329 26.89 -44.66 12.73
CA ALA A 329 25.90 -45.73 12.62
C ALA A 329 25.57 -46.37 13.98
N ALA A 330 24.28 -46.48 14.27
CA ALA A 330 23.74 -47.30 15.35
C ALA A 330 22.59 -48.16 14.78
N GLU A 331 22.96 -49.17 14.02
CA GLU A 331 22.08 -50.30 13.72
C GLU A 331 21.82 -51.05 15.02
N VAL A 332 20.59 -50.97 15.54
CA VAL A 332 20.13 -51.80 16.66
C VAL A 332 18.85 -52.51 16.24
N LEU A 333 19.05 -53.68 15.63
CA LEU A 333 18.08 -54.77 15.71
C LEU A 333 17.76 -55.07 17.17
N LEU A 334 16.48 -55.20 17.52
CA LEU A 334 16.04 -56.10 18.59
C LEU A 334 14.54 -56.42 18.42
N ASN A 335 14.29 -57.72 18.25
CA ASN A 335 13.05 -58.51 18.23
C ASN A 335 11.72 -57.83 18.61
#